data_AF-A0A1Y1Y9B5-F1
#
_entry.id   AF-A0A1Y1Y9B5-F1
#
_cell.length_a   1.000
_cell.length_b   1.000
_cell.length_c   1.000
_cell.angle_alpha   90.00
_cell.angle_beta   90.00
_cell.angle_gamma   90.00
#
_symmetry.space_group_name_H-M   'P 1'
#
loop_
_entity.id
_entity.type
_entity.pdbx_description
1 polymer ?
#
loop_
_entity_poly.entity_id
_entity_poly.type
_entity_poly.pdbx_seq_one_letter_code
_entity_poly.pdbx_strand_id
1 'polypeptide(L)'
;ESLEEKTPERPMFLNFNADLNPQNTTKKPKPKKATTYKVNGVNILNRKSLDSKTVMERLKRRRENHNHVERKRRDNINHTILEISQLIPHEAAVSAKLNKGSILRLAADYIKV
;
A
#
# COMPACT_ATOMS: atom_id res chain seq x y z
N GLU A 1 16.91 -48.74 -8.07
CA GLU A 1 15.62 -48.51 -7.39
C GLU A 1 15.86 -47.48 -6.29
N SER A 2 15.50 -46.23 -6.56
CA SER A 2 15.69 -45.08 -5.68
C SER A 2 14.31 -44.55 -5.31
N LEU A 3 13.88 -44.79 -4.07
CA LEU A 3 12.60 -44.31 -3.54
C LEU A 3 12.85 -43.00 -2.77
N GLU A 4 12.33 -41.92 -3.34
CA GLU A 4 12.28 -40.58 -2.78
C GLU A 4 11.13 -40.50 -1.75
N GLU A 5 11.44 -40.33 -0.46
CA GLU A 5 10.42 -40.18 0.58
C GLU A 5 10.24 -38.70 0.97
N LYS A 6 9.03 -38.22 0.73
CA LYS A 6 8.52 -36.84 0.91
C LYS A 6 8.52 -36.43 2.38
N THR A 7 9.17 -35.32 2.74
CA THR A 7 9.06 -34.71 4.08
C THR A 7 7.68 -34.04 4.26
N PRO A 8 6.93 -34.29 5.35
CA PRO A 8 5.69 -33.57 5.62
C PRO A 8 5.95 -32.19 6.26
N GLU A 9 5.27 -31.19 5.73
CA GLU A 9 5.19 -29.80 6.21
C GLU A 9 4.76 -29.75 7.70
N ARG A 10 5.63 -29.22 8.59
CA ARG A 10 5.28 -28.97 9.99
C ARG A 10 4.61 -27.60 10.12
N PRO A 11 3.37 -27.50 10.64
CA PRO A 11 2.73 -26.21 10.83
C PRO A 11 3.30 -25.46 12.04
N MET A 12 3.62 -24.18 11.82
CA MET A 12 4.16 -23.23 12.79
C MET A 12 3.07 -22.70 13.74
N PHE A 13 2.58 -23.54 14.67
CA PHE A 13 1.75 -23.06 15.78
C PHE A 13 2.55 -23.15 17.09
N LEU A 14 2.92 -21.95 17.59
CA LEU A 14 3.31 -21.59 18.95
C LEU A 14 3.78 -22.72 19.91
N ASN A 15 5.10 -22.79 20.14
CA ASN A 15 5.63 -23.38 21.37
C ASN A 15 5.56 -22.35 22.52
N PHE A 16 4.41 -22.30 23.20
CA PHE A 16 4.31 -21.75 24.55
C PHE A 16 4.82 -22.79 25.54
N ASN A 17 6.12 -22.77 25.87
CA ASN A 17 6.60 -23.35 27.12
C ASN A 17 7.46 -22.32 27.84
N ALA A 18 6.84 -21.73 28.86
CA ALA A 18 7.49 -20.92 29.87
C ALA A 18 8.16 -21.86 30.87
N ASP A 19 9.42 -22.19 30.64
CA ASP A 19 10.19 -22.96 31.62
C ASP A 19 10.90 -22.01 32.59
N LEU A 20 10.28 -21.86 33.77
CA LEU A 20 10.93 -21.42 34.99
C LEU A 20 12.01 -22.45 35.37
N ASN A 21 13.28 -22.05 35.40
CA ASN A 21 14.29 -22.74 36.22
C ASN A 21 15.42 -21.78 36.66
N PRO A 22 15.57 -21.46 37.97
CA PRO A 22 16.64 -20.61 38.45
C PRO A 22 17.75 -21.44 39.13
N GLN A 23 18.80 -21.84 38.41
CA GLN A 23 20.07 -22.23 39.03
C GLN A 23 21.27 -22.18 38.07
N ASN A 24 22.01 -21.07 38.19
CA ASN A 24 23.47 -20.88 38.10
C ASN A 24 24.32 -21.65 37.05
N THR A 25 24.81 -20.95 36.01
CA THR A 25 26.22 -21.02 35.56
C THR A 25 26.64 -19.73 34.83
N THR A 26 27.80 -19.21 35.21
CA THR A 26 28.44 -17.97 34.76
C THR A 26 28.77 -17.99 33.27
N LYS A 27 27.98 -17.28 32.44
CA LYS A 27 28.32 -16.98 31.05
C LYS A 27 28.64 -15.49 30.90
N LYS A 28 29.90 -15.20 30.55
CA LYS A 28 30.37 -13.85 30.19
C LYS A 28 29.42 -13.23 29.13
N PRO A 29 29.00 -11.96 29.26
CA PRO A 29 28.10 -11.36 28.29
C PRO A 29 28.82 -11.18 26.95
N LYS A 30 28.39 -11.92 25.92
CA LYS A 30 28.74 -11.61 24.52
C LYS A 30 28.16 -10.22 24.20
N PRO A 31 28.89 -9.32 23.51
CA PRO A 31 28.32 -8.04 23.09
C PRO A 31 27.10 -8.34 22.20
N LYS A 32 25.90 -7.98 22.68
CA LYS A 32 24.67 -8.08 21.91
C LYS A 32 24.85 -7.20 20.68
N LYS A 33 25.02 -7.80 19.49
CA LYS A 33 24.96 -7.06 18.22
C LYS A 33 23.59 -6.39 18.18
N ALA A 34 23.55 -5.07 18.30
CA ALA A 34 22.30 -4.30 18.29
C ALA A 34 21.49 -4.70 17.06
N THR A 35 20.32 -5.29 17.27
CA THR A 35 19.39 -5.69 16.21
C THR A 35 18.92 -4.43 15.49
N THR A 36 19.63 -4.07 14.44
CA THR A 36 19.28 -2.93 13.59
C THR A 36 17.99 -3.26 12.85
N TYR A 37 16.85 -2.79 13.38
CA TYR A 37 15.58 -2.88 12.67
C TYR A 37 15.62 -1.90 11.49
N LYS A 38 15.77 -2.43 10.28
CA LYS A 38 15.67 -1.66 9.03
C LYS A 38 14.30 -1.87 8.43
N VAL A 39 13.58 -0.78 8.18
CA VAL A 39 12.40 -0.78 7.32
C VAL A 39 12.69 0.16 6.15
N ASN A 40 12.57 -0.35 4.93
CA ASN A 40 12.85 0.39 3.69
C ASN A 40 14.23 1.07 3.68
N GLY A 41 15.27 0.35 4.14
CA GLY A 41 16.66 0.84 4.15
C GLY A 41 17.01 1.82 5.28
N VAL A 42 16.05 2.18 6.14
CA VAL A 42 16.28 3.12 7.25
C VAL A 42 16.37 2.35 8.57
N ASN A 43 17.48 2.50 9.29
CA ASN A 43 17.65 1.98 10.65
C ASN A 43 16.76 2.77 11.62
N ILE A 44 15.78 2.10 12.23
CA ILE A 44 14.79 2.70 13.13
C ILE A 44 15.38 2.88 14.53
N LEU A 45 16.35 2.06 14.93
CA LEU A 45 16.89 2.10 16.29
C LEU A 45 18.11 3.01 16.48
N ASN A 46 18.85 3.31 15.41
CA ASN A 46 20.06 4.14 15.51
C ASN A 46 19.86 5.48 14.78
N ARG A 47 18.89 6.27 15.24
CA ARG A 47 18.78 7.68 14.89
C ARG A 47 19.33 8.50 16.04
N LYS A 48 20.59 8.96 15.95
CA LYS A 48 20.94 10.22 16.61
C LYS A 48 19.90 11.24 16.13
N SER A 49 18.94 11.56 17.00
CA SER A 49 17.85 12.54 16.84
C SER A 49 17.82 13.24 15.47
N LEU A 50 17.33 12.55 14.44
CA LEU A 50 16.91 13.24 13.23
C LEU A 50 15.68 14.02 13.66
N ASP A 51 15.89 15.33 13.86
CA ASP A 51 14.96 16.28 14.44
C ASP A 51 13.54 15.89 14.04
N SER A 52 12.68 15.59 15.02
CA SER A 52 11.33 15.04 14.81
C SER A 52 10.58 15.80 13.70
N LYS A 53 10.86 17.11 13.61
CA LYS A 53 10.44 18.03 12.55
C LYS A 53 10.76 17.53 11.13
N THR A 54 12.00 17.10 10.87
CA THR A 54 12.45 16.58 9.57
C THR A 54 11.75 15.29 9.16
N VAL A 55 11.39 14.43 10.12
CA VAL A 55 10.64 13.20 9.86
C VAL A 55 9.19 13.52 9.53
N MET A 56 8.58 14.41 10.31
CA MET A 56 7.21 14.86 10.06
C MET A 56 7.08 15.56 8.70
N GLU A 57 8.05 16.40 8.33
CA GLU A 57 8.08 17.08 7.03
C GLU A 57 8.18 16.10 5.86
N ARG A 58 9.06 15.08 5.97
CA ARG A 58 9.15 14.02 4.94
C ARG A 58 7.84 13.25 4.79
N LEU A 59 7.13 12.98 5.88
CA LEU A 59 5.84 12.29 5.83
C LEU A 59 4.76 13.19 5.20
N LYS A 60 4.74 14.48 5.55
CA LYS A 60 3.84 15.48 4.96
C LYS A 60 4.05 15.56 3.44
N ARG A 61 5.30 15.68 2.99
CA ARG A 61 5.65 15.71 1.55
C ARG A 61 5.20 14.45 0.81
N ARG A 62 5.37 13.27 1.41
CA ARG A 62 4.88 12.01 0.81
C ARG A 62 3.36 12.02 0.63
N ARG A 63 2.62 12.49 1.64
CA ARG A 63 1.15 12.61 1.58
C ARG A 63 0.71 13.63 0.54
N GLU A 64 1.37 14.79 0.47
CA GLU A 64 1.08 15.83 -0.52
C GLU A 64 1.32 15.34 -1.94
N ASN A 65 2.46 14.67 -2.17
CA ASN A 65 2.76 14.08 -3.48
C ASN A 65 1.71 13.03 -3.88
N HIS A 66 1.33 12.16 -2.95
CA HIS A 66 0.26 11.18 -3.19
C HIS A 66 -1.07 11.86 -3.54
N ASN A 67 -1.46 12.88 -2.77
CA ASN A 67 -2.70 13.64 -3.01
C ASN A 67 -2.68 14.37 -4.36
N HIS A 68 -1.52 14.90 -4.78
CA HIS A 68 -1.35 15.57 -6.06
C HIS A 68 -1.54 14.60 -7.22
N VAL A 69 -0.87 13.45 -7.19
CA VAL A 69 -0.99 12.40 -8.22
C VAL A 69 -2.43 11.91 -8.32
N GLU A 70 -3.06 11.64 -7.18
CA GLU A 70 -4.44 11.17 -7.12
C GLU A 70 -5.43 12.20 -7.68
N ARG A 71 -5.23 13.49 -7.38
CA ARG A 71 -6.02 14.59 -7.96
C ARG A 71 -5.87 14.63 -9.48
N LYS A 72 -4.64 14.58 -10.00
CA LYS A 72 -4.39 14.56 -11.45
C LYS A 72 -5.08 13.38 -12.14
N ARG A 73 -5.05 12.18 -11.53
CA ARG A 73 -5.78 11.01 -12.04
C ARG A 73 -7.29 11.25 -12.06
N ARG A 74 -7.86 11.84 -11.00
CA ARG A 74 -9.30 12.18 -10.97
C ARG A 74 -9.66 13.21 -12.03
N ASP A 75 -8.83 14.22 -12.23
CA ASP A 75 -9.06 15.27 -13.22
C ASP A 75 -9.00 14.68 -14.65
N ASN A 76 -8.05 13.79 -14.91
CA ASN A 76 -7.96 13.06 -16.18
C ASN A 76 -9.23 12.23 -16.45
N ILE A 77 -9.69 11.44 -15.46
CA ILE A 77 -10.94 10.66 -15.59
C ILE A 77 -12.13 11.59 -15.88
N ASN A 78 -12.22 12.71 -15.16
CA ASN A 78 -13.31 13.67 -15.36
C ASN A 78 -13.28 14.28 -16.75
N HIS A 79 -12.09 14.60 -17.26
CA HIS A 79 -11.92 15.14 -18.61
C HIS A 79 -12.35 14.14 -19.66
N THR A 80 -11.89 12.88 -19.57
CA THR A 80 -12.28 11.82 -20.51
C THR A 80 -13.81 11.58 -20.50
N ILE A 81 -14.47 11.63 -19.33
CA ILE A 81 -15.93 11.54 -19.27
C ILE A 81 -16.60 12.71 -20.01
N LEU A 82 -16.07 13.93 -19.89
CA LEU A 82 -16.58 15.09 -20.60
C LEU A 82 -16.35 14.99 -22.11
N GLU A 83 -15.19 14.51 -22.55
CA GLU A 83 -14.91 14.26 -23.98
C GLU A 83 -15.90 13.24 -24.56
N ILE A 84 -16.12 12.11 -23.86
CA ILE A 84 -17.10 11.09 -24.26
C ILE A 84 -18.50 11.71 -24.45
N SER A 85 -18.91 12.64 -23.57
CA SER A 85 -20.22 13.29 -23.68
C SER A 85 -20.42 14.13 -24.95
N GLN A 86 -19.32 14.59 -25.55
CA GLN A 86 -19.34 15.37 -26.80
C GLN A 86 -19.37 14.49 -28.05
N LEU A 87 -18.88 13.24 -27.95
CA LEU A 87 -18.80 12.31 -29.06
C LEU A 87 -20.10 11.54 -29.32
N ILE A 88 -20.93 11.36 -28.29
CA ILE A 88 -22.18 10.61 -28.40
C ILE A 88 -23.24 11.47 -29.13
N PRO A 89 -23.92 10.95 -30.16
CA PRO A 89 -24.99 11.66 -30.87
C PRO A 89 -26.08 12.11 -29.90
N HIS A 90 -26.37 13.41 -29.93
CA HIS A 90 -27.01 14.12 -28.81
C HIS A 90 -28.44 14.57 -29.18
N GLU A 91 -29.44 13.70 -29.07
CA GLU A 91 -30.85 14.16 -29.21
C GLU A 91 -31.41 14.78 -27.91
N ALA A 92 -30.78 14.53 -26.74
CA ALA A 92 -31.28 15.01 -25.44
C ALA A 92 -30.60 16.32 -24.93
N ALA A 93 -29.88 17.03 -25.79
CA ALA A 93 -28.83 18.01 -25.43
C ALA A 93 -29.29 19.34 -24.85
N VAL A 94 -30.58 19.63 -24.79
CA VAL A 94 -30.98 21.05 -24.82
C VAL A 94 -31.11 21.70 -23.43
N SER A 95 -31.00 20.98 -22.29
CA SER A 95 -31.11 21.70 -21.00
C SER A 95 -30.59 20.99 -19.74
N ALA A 96 -30.58 19.65 -19.70
CA ALA A 96 -30.24 18.94 -18.48
C ALA A 96 -28.74 18.65 -18.38
N LYS A 97 -28.09 19.19 -17.35
CA LYS A 97 -26.68 18.90 -17.02
C LYS A 97 -26.51 17.39 -16.80
N LEU A 98 -26.03 16.68 -17.82
CA LEU A 98 -25.87 15.22 -17.77
C LEU A 98 -24.89 14.85 -16.65
N ASN A 99 -25.30 13.91 -15.79
CA ASN A 99 -24.45 13.39 -14.75
C ASN A 99 -23.44 12.38 -15.33
N LYS A 100 -22.34 12.12 -14.62
CA LYS A 100 -21.27 11.21 -15.08
C LYS A 100 -21.78 9.79 -15.37
N GLY A 101 -22.72 9.29 -14.57
CA GLY A 101 -23.28 7.94 -14.76
C GLY A 101 -24.12 7.82 -16.03
N SER A 102 -24.95 8.83 -16.32
CA SER A 102 -25.76 8.93 -17.53
C SER A 102 -24.89 9.00 -18.78
N ILE A 103 -23.81 9.80 -18.76
CA ILE A 103 -22.84 9.87 -19.87
C ILE A 103 -22.24 8.49 -20.15
N LEU A 104 -21.78 7.79 -19.11
CA LEU A 104 -21.17 6.46 -19.27
C LEU A 104 -22.18 5.42 -19.78
N ARG A 105 -23.46 5.50 -19.36
CA ARG A 105 -24.50 4.61 -19.86
C ARG A 105 -24.83 4.86 -21.32
N LEU A 106 -25.02 6.12 -21.72
CA LEU A 106 -25.20 6.51 -23.12
C LEU A 106 -24.02 6.06 -23.98
N ALA A 107 -22.79 6.19 -23.48
CA ALA A 107 -21.58 5.73 -24.17
C ALA A 107 -21.61 4.21 -24.41
N ALA A 108 -21.96 3.44 -23.37
CA ALA A 108 -22.04 2.00 -23.46
C ALA A 108 -23.14 1.54 -24.43
N ASP A 109 -24.29 2.22 -24.43
CA ASP A 109 -25.39 1.90 -25.34
C ASP A 109 -25.02 2.27 -26.80
N TYR A 110 -24.30 3.37 -27.02
CA TYR A 110 -23.80 3.76 -28.34
C TYR A 110 -22.82 2.73 -28.94
N ILE A 111 -21.95 2.12 -28.12
CA ILE A 111 -20.97 1.11 -28.58
C ILE A 111 -21.62 -0.26 -28.85
N LYS A 112 -22.75 -0.56 -28.21
CA LYS A 112 -23.45 -1.84 -28.38
C LYS A 112 -24.21 -1.96 -29.69
N VAL A 113 -24.45 -0.84 -30.37
CA VAL A 113 -25.02 -0.79 -31.73
C VAL A 113 -24.05 -1.43 -32.71
#